data_AF-A0A0L0C0J6-F1
#
_entry.id   AF-A0A0L0C0J6-F1
#
_cell.length_a   1.000
_cell.length_b   1.000
_cell.length_c   1.000
_cell.angle_alpha   90.00
_cell.angle_beta   90.00
_cell.angle_gamma   90.00
#
_symmetry.space_group_name_H-M   'P 1'
#
loop_
_entity.id
_entity.type
_entity.pdbx_description
1 polymer ?
#
loop_
_entity_poly.entity_id
_entity_poly.type
_entity_poly.pdbx_seq_one_letter_code
_entity_poly.pdbx_strand_id
1 'polypeptide(L)'
;MFKSVSTICQISANLVLLVVATACAAAVEFNPDLLCTYIANNTKIKDPSACNKYITCVNQKPLPGICEGDLFYDRNTGSCVPPNTVKCYSSNPCAATPGVDGFVSDPYSCSGYFYCKNGKGSHGACSSGMNFNPNTKNCIRNYTCEVKILPEDYCNIVPDGVFIKVPNSCNAYQMCWHGELINGTCPDTFYFNAFKGDCDYPTNVDCMETTTLAPKIPENLKCTKAGVFISDGVSCNGYYYCKGHSDGNIELIHGECPFERFFDPSNDGECVLRTNITCPYNRCVTLGYHNIQLANIDDDGCRGFWLCQEGEIIGRTECPNGMYFDELLQLCTHEVVNYPACAKLDTTLRPLTGTTEIISTTEYSVFNNE
;
A
#
# COMPACT_ATOMS: atom_id res chain seq x y z
N MET A 1 2.83 -7.89 1.64
CA MET A 1 2.66 -8.96 2.63
C MET A 1 4.04 -9.47 3.06
N PHE A 2 4.65 -8.95 4.12
CA PHE A 2 5.87 -9.55 4.68
C PHE A 2 5.97 -9.31 6.19
N LYS A 3 5.86 -10.40 6.97
CA LYS A 3 6.73 -10.81 8.09
C LYS A 3 5.96 -11.69 9.07
N SER A 4 6.33 -12.97 9.13
CA SER A 4 6.79 -13.64 10.35
C SER A 4 7.64 -14.83 9.91
N VAL A 5 8.90 -14.87 10.35
CA VAL A 5 9.84 -15.94 10.01
C VAL A 5 9.70 -17.02 11.07
N SER A 6 9.08 -18.15 10.73
CA SER A 6 9.18 -19.37 11.54
C SER A 6 10.28 -20.25 10.96
N THR A 7 11.45 -20.25 11.62
CA THR A 7 12.60 -21.07 11.24
C THR A 7 12.37 -22.50 11.73
N ILE A 8 11.97 -23.42 10.83
CA ILE A 8 12.03 -24.86 11.11
C ILE A 8 13.16 -25.46 10.27
N CYS A 9 14.35 -25.60 10.87
CA CYS A 9 15.47 -26.32 10.29
C CYS A 9 15.55 -27.70 10.97
N GLN A 10 15.21 -28.78 10.25
CA GLN A 10 15.42 -30.14 10.77
C GLN A 10 16.90 -30.49 10.69
N ILE A 11 17.51 -30.70 11.86
CA ILE A 11 18.89 -31.14 12.01
C ILE A 11 18.96 -32.64 11.70
N SER A 12 19.51 -33.04 10.56
CA SER A 12 19.98 -34.42 10.35
C SER A 12 21.45 -34.51 10.76
N ALA A 13 21.71 -35.25 11.84
CA ALA A 13 23.05 -35.54 12.33
C ALA A 13 23.80 -36.49 11.38
N ASN A 14 24.86 -36.02 10.72
CA ASN A 14 26.23 -36.59 10.80
C ASN A 14 27.19 -36.00 9.75
N LEU A 15 28.28 -35.44 10.27
CA LEU A 15 29.67 -35.44 9.79
C LEU A 15 29.95 -35.27 8.27
N VAL A 16 30.43 -34.07 7.93
CA VAL A 16 31.66 -33.72 7.16
C VAL A 16 31.42 -32.44 6.35
N LEU A 17 32.41 -31.56 6.45
CA LEU A 17 32.50 -30.16 6.03
C LEU A 17 32.18 -29.92 4.54
N LEU A 18 31.04 -29.29 4.24
CA LEU A 18 30.80 -28.48 3.05
C LEU A 18 29.62 -27.54 3.36
N VAL A 19 29.92 -26.28 3.65
CA VAL A 19 28.91 -25.23 3.86
C VAL A 19 28.34 -24.87 2.49
N VAL A 20 27.41 -25.70 2.00
CA VAL A 20 26.43 -25.24 1.02
C VAL A 20 25.34 -24.57 1.85
N ALA A 21 25.37 -23.24 1.90
CA ALA A 21 24.24 -22.47 2.40
C ALA A 21 23.06 -22.72 1.45
N THR A 22 22.30 -23.78 1.73
CA THR A 22 20.97 -23.98 1.16
C THR A 22 20.13 -22.81 1.65
N ALA A 23 19.86 -21.86 0.76
CA ALA A 23 18.84 -20.86 0.97
C ALA A 23 17.51 -21.61 1.14
N CYS A 24 17.06 -21.78 2.37
CA CYS A 24 15.68 -22.18 2.63
C CYS A 24 14.79 -21.05 2.12
N ALA A 25 14.03 -21.31 1.05
CA ALA A 25 12.91 -20.45 0.70
C ALA A 25 11.95 -20.48 1.89
N ALA A 26 11.73 -19.32 2.52
CA ALA A 26 10.72 -19.19 3.55
C ALA A 26 9.37 -19.55 2.95
N ALA A 27 8.67 -20.55 3.51
CA ALA A 27 7.29 -20.81 3.16
C ALA A 27 6.45 -19.58 3.57
N VAL A 28 5.64 -19.07 2.65
CA VAL A 28 4.71 -17.97 2.96
C VAL A 28 3.60 -18.57 3.83
N GLU A 29 3.68 -18.35 5.14
CA GLU A 29 2.65 -18.82 6.07
C GLU A 29 1.50 -17.82 6.13
N PHE A 30 0.26 -18.32 6.03
CA PHE A 30 -0.95 -17.51 6.18
C PHE A 30 -0.98 -16.85 7.57
N ASN A 31 -1.15 -15.53 7.61
CA ASN A 31 -1.21 -14.76 8.85
C ASN A 31 -2.62 -14.12 9.02
N PRO A 32 -3.48 -14.71 9.86
CA PRO A 32 -4.83 -14.19 10.07
C PRO A 32 -4.88 -12.89 10.89
N ASP A 33 -3.90 -12.65 11.78
CA ASP A 33 -3.80 -11.39 12.51
C ASP A 33 -3.63 -10.22 11.53
N LEU A 34 -2.76 -10.39 10.53
CA LEU A 34 -2.56 -9.40 9.49
C LEU A 34 -3.80 -9.27 8.59
N LEU A 35 -4.34 -10.39 8.09
CA LEU A 35 -5.48 -10.33 7.16
C LEU A 35 -6.72 -9.69 7.79
N CYS A 36 -6.98 -9.94 9.09
CA CYS A 36 -8.09 -9.31 9.79
C CYS A 36 -7.94 -7.78 9.94
N THR A 37 -6.74 -7.23 9.80
CA THR A 37 -6.54 -5.76 9.72
C THR A 37 -6.88 -5.18 8.35
N TYR A 38 -6.98 -6.02 7.31
CA TYR A 38 -7.16 -5.61 5.92
C TYR A 38 -8.57 -5.83 5.38
N ILE A 39 -9.47 -6.42 6.16
CA ILE A 39 -10.85 -6.69 5.75
C ILE A 39 -11.86 -6.18 6.78
N ALA A 40 -13.11 -6.05 6.35
CA ALA A 40 -14.19 -5.49 7.15
C ALA A 40 -14.39 -6.24 8.48
N ASN A 41 -14.77 -5.49 9.51
CA ASN A 41 -15.11 -6.05 10.80
C ASN A 41 -16.25 -7.08 10.69
N ASN A 42 -16.19 -8.14 11.49
CA ASN A 42 -17.08 -9.30 11.49
C ASN A 42 -17.06 -10.16 10.22
N THR A 43 -16.14 -9.93 9.28
CA THR A 43 -15.97 -10.81 8.13
C THR A 43 -15.58 -12.21 8.60
N LYS A 44 -16.28 -13.23 8.10
CA LYS A 44 -15.92 -14.64 8.32
C LYS A 44 -15.19 -15.19 7.10
N ILE A 45 -13.92 -15.52 7.27
CA ILE A 45 -13.05 -16.06 6.24
C ILE A 45 -12.79 -17.55 6.46
N LYS A 46 -12.43 -18.27 5.40
CA LYS A 46 -12.00 -19.67 5.49
C LYS A 46 -10.57 -19.74 6.02
N ASP A 47 -10.30 -20.70 6.90
CA ASP A 47 -8.93 -21.02 7.30
C ASP A 47 -8.30 -21.96 6.24
N PRO A 48 -7.17 -21.61 5.61
CA PRO A 48 -6.56 -22.43 4.58
C PRO A 48 -5.99 -23.76 5.10
N SER A 49 -5.80 -23.90 6.42
CA SER A 49 -5.23 -25.11 7.04
C SER A 49 -6.18 -26.30 7.08
N ALA A 50 -7.50 -26.08 7.01
CA ALA A 50 -8.49 -27.16 7.01
C ALA A 50 -9.86 -26.71 6.48
N CYS A 51 -10.58 -27.64 5.86
CA CYS A 51 -11.88 -27.37 5.22
C CYS A 51 -13.01 -27.05 6.20
N ASN A 52 -12.91 -27.55 7.43
CA ASN A 52 -13.92 -27.35 8.47
C ASN A 52 -13.58 -26.17 9.40
N LYS A 53 -12.54 -25.39 9.09
CA LYS A 53 -12.12 -24.25 9.92
C LYS A 53 -12.42 -22.93 9.25
N TYR A 54 -12.74 -21.94 10.09
CA TYR A 54 -12.99 -20.57 9.67
C TYR A 54 -12.47 -19.61 10.73
N ILE A 55 -12.37 -18.34 10.36
CA ILE A 55 -11.92 -17.26 11.25
C ILE A 55 -12.90 -16.11 11.10
N THR A 56 -13.37 -15.58 12.22
CA THR A 56 -14.16 -14.34 12.24
C THR A 56 -13.25 -13.19 12.64
N CYS A 57 -13.12 -12.17 11.80
CA CYS A 57 -12.31 -11.00 12.10
C CYS A 57 -13.11 -10.00 12.94
N VAL A 58 -12.98 -10.07 14.26
CA VAL A 58 -13.70 -9.19 15.20
C VAL A 58 -12.74 -8.16 15.76
N ASN A 59 -13.06 -6.89 15.52
CA ASN A 59 -12.23 -5.74 15.88
C ASN A 59 -10.78 -5.92 15.43
N GLN A 60 -10.60 -6.28 14.15
CA GLN A 60 -9.32 -6.55 13.50
C GLN A 60 -8.51 -7.72 14.08
N LYS A 61 -9.09 -8.51 15.01
CA LYS A 61 -8.46 -9.70 15.58
C LYS A 61 -9.14 -10.97 15.07
N PRO A 62 -8.36 -12.04 14.82
CA PRO A 62 -8.91 -13.31 14.38
C PRO A 62 -9.53 -14.07 15.56
N LEU A 63 -10.79 -14.49 15.39
CA LEU A 63 -11.47 -15.42 16.27
C LEU A 63 -11.67 -16.76 15.52
N PRO A 64 -10.92 -17.82 15.86
CA PRO A 64 -11.02 -19.10 15.16
C PRO A 64 -12.34 -19.81 15.48
N GLY A 65 -12.84 -20.58 14.51
CA GLY A 65 -14.02 -21.41 14.63
C GLY A 65 -13.88 -22.71 13.84
N ILE A 66 -14.66 -23.72 14.22
CA ILE A 66 -14.65 -25.06 13.62
C ILE A 66 -16.10 -25.49 13.38
N CYS A 67 -16.37 -26.01 12.19
CA CYS A 67 -17.63 -26.65 11.85
C CYS A 67 -17.77 -27.99 12.57
N GLU A 68 -18.99 -28.28 13.05
CA GLU A 68 -19.26 -29.53 13.75
C GLU A 68 -19.24 -30.74 12.80
N GLY A 69 -18.75 -31.87 13.30
CA GLY A 69 -18.65 -33.11 12.54
C GLY A 69 -17.76 -32.98 11.30
N ASP A 70 -18.24 -33.52 10.18
CA ASP A 70 -17.52 -33.56 8.90
C ASP A 70 -17.94 -32.40 7.95
N LEU A 71 -18.60 -31.36 8.46
CA LEU A 71 -19.05 -30.25 7.63
C LEU A 71 -17.88 -29.35 7.20
N PHE A 72 -17.96 -28.82 5.99
CA PHE A 72 -17.00 -27.86 5.45
C PHE A 72 -17.54 -26.44 5.59
N TYR A 73 -16.65 -25.49 5.86
CA TYR A 73 -17.00 -24.09 5.88
C TYR A 73 -17.07 -23.56 4.45
N ASP A 74 -18.24 -23.07 4.05
CA ASP A 74 -18.42 -22.31 2.83
C ASP A 74 -18.30 -20.82 3.13
N ARG A 75 -17.22 -20.21 2.64
CA ARG A 75 -16.94 -18.79 2.84
C ARG A 75 -18.00 -17.87 2.25
N ASN A 76 -18.64 -18.26 1.13
CA ASN A 76 -19.55 -17.37 0.42
C ASN A 76 -20.92 -17.31 1.11
N THR A 77 -21.37 -18.42 1.72
CA THR A 77 -22.60 -18.46 2.52
C THR A 77 -22.36 -18.21 4.01
N GLY A 78 -21.10 -18.19 4.45
CA GLY A 78 -20.72 -18.02 5.86
C GLY A 78 -21.14 -19.19 6.77
N SER A 79 -21.40 -20.37 6.19
CA SER A 79 -22.09 -21.48 6.83
C SER A 79 -21.31 -22.80 6.71
N CYS A 80 -21.55 -23.71 7.65
CA CYS A 80 -21.04 -25.08 7.59
C CYS A 80 -21.98 -25.94 6.75
N VAL A 81 -21.46 -26.51 5.66
CA VAL A 81 -22.22 -27.24 4.64
C VAL A 81 -21.62 -28.63 4.41
N PRO A 82 -22.37 -29.59 3.84
CA PRO A 82 -21.83 -30.91 3.53
C PRO A 82 -20.61 -30.85 2.57
N PRO A 83 -19.59 -31.71 2.72
CA PRO A 83 -18.37 -31.69 1.90
C PRO A 83 -18.55 -31.70 0.38
N ASN A 84 -19.65 -32.26 -0.11
CA ASN A 84 -19.94 -32.37 -1.54
C ASN A 84 -20.57 -31.11 -2.15
N THR A 85 -20.87 -30.07 -1.36
CA THR A 85 -21.49 -28.83 -1.85
C THR A 85 -20.50 -27.71 -2.12
N VAL A 86 -19.29 -27.78 -1.59
CA VAL A 86 -18.25 -26.75 -1.77
C VAL A 86 -16.89 -27.40 -2.05
N LYS A 87 -16.10 -26.79 -2.93
CA LYS A 87 -14.72 -27.25 -3.17
C LYS A 87 -13.82 -26.84 -2.01
N CYS A 88 -13.03 -27.79 -1.50
CA CYS A 88 -12.01 -27.47 -0.52
C CYS A 88 -10.60 -27.47 -1.11
N TYR A 89 -9.99 -26.29 -1.15
CA TYR A 89 -8.55 -26.10 -1.31
C TYR A 89 -7.93 -25.82 0.06
N SER A 90 -7.08 -26.71 0.56
CA SER A 90 -6.45 -26.61 1.87
C SER A 90 -5.00 -27.06 1.82
N SER A 91 -4.15 -26.46 2.67
CA SER A 91 -2.75 -26.87 2.83
C SER A 91 -2.60 -28.25 3.48
N ASN A 92 -3.65 -28.74 4.15
CA ASN A 92 -3.75 -30.14 4.58
C ASN A 92 -4.78 -30.89 3.72
N PRO A 93 -4.39 -31.46 2.57
CA PRO A 93 -5.32 -32.12 1.66
C PRO A 93 -5.95 -33.38 2.26
N CYS A 94 -5.36 -33.99 3.29
CA CYS A 94 -5.96 -35.12 4.00
C CYS A 94 -7.06 -34.70 4.98
N ALA A 95 -7.03 -33.46 5.48
CA ALA A 95 -8.15 -32.88 6.22
C ALA A 95 -9.34 -32.57 5.30
N ALA A 96 -9.12 -32.51 3.98
CA ALA A 96 -10.17 -32.32 2.98
C ALA A 96 -10.92 -33.59 2.59
N THR A 97 -10.48 -34.76 3.07
CA THR A 97 -11.14 -36.03 2.82
C THR A 97 -11.27 -36.83 4.14
N PRO A 98 -12.03 -36.31 5.12
CA PRO A 98 -12.18 -36.98 6.41
C PRO A 98 -12.76 -38.39 6.22
N GLY A 99 -12.13 -39.37 6.87
CA GLY A 99 -12.58 -40.77 6.85
C GLY A 99 -12.27 -41.55 5.57
N VAL A 100 -11.54 -40.98 4.61
CA VAL A 100 -11.16 -41.67 3.37
C VAL A 100 -9.66 -41.92 3.34
N ASP A 101 -9.29 -43.21 3.39
CA ASP A 101 -7.92 -43.64 3.11
C ASP A 101 -7.69 -43.64 1.59
N GLY A 102 -6.57 -43.09 1.14
CA GLY A 102 -6.23 -43.09 -0.28
C GLY A 102 -5.38 -41.93 -0.74
N PHE A 103 -5.18 -41.85 -2.07
CA PHE A 103 -4.35 -40.81 -2.67
C PHE A 103 -5.14 -39.54 -3.00
N VAL A 104 -4.58 -38.40 -2.64
CA VAL A 104 -5.08 -37.06 -2.96
C VAL A 104 -3.98 -36.22 -3.62
N SER A 105 -4.38 -35.23 -4.41
CA SER A 105 -3.44 -34.31 -5.05
C SER A 105 -2.69 -33.48 -4.00
N ASP A 106 -1.43 -33.18 -4.30
CA ASP A 106 -0.71 -32.11 -3.63
C ASP A 106 -1.26 -30.75 -4.13
N PRO A 107 -1.75 -29.87 -3.24
CA PRO A 107 -2.29 -28.57 -3.64
C PRO A 107 -1.24 -27.61 -4.20
N TYR A 108 0.06 -27.87 -3.98
CA TYR A 108 1.16 -27.01 -4.41
C TYR A 108 1.93 -27.56 -5.61
N SER A 109 1.73 -28.83 -5.98
CA SER A 109 2.55 -29.50 -6.99
C SER A 109 1.78 -30.50 -7.83
N CYS A 110 1.83 -30.32 -9.16
CA CYS A 110 1.23 -31.26 -10.10
C CYS A 110 1.88 -32.64 -10.11
N SER A 111 3.17 -32.74 -9.76
CA SER A 111 3.87 -34.02 -9.62
C SER A 111 3.78 -34.59 -8.20
N GLY A 112 3.25 -33.83 -7.23
CA GLY A 112 3.11 -34.27 -5.85
C GLY A 112 1.77 -34.95 -5.59
N TYR A 113 1.74 -35.80 -4.57
CA TYR A 113 0.52 -36.37 -4.03
C TYR A 113 0.69 -36.69 -2.54
N PHE A 114 -0.43 -36.91 -1.85
CA PHE A 114 -0.42 -37.44 -0.49
C PHE A 114 -1.15 -38.77 -0.43
N TYR A 115 -0.61 -39.72 0.32
CA TYR A 115 -1.37 -40.86 0.80
C TYR A 115 -1.95 -40.53 2.17
N CYS A 116 -3.27 -40.42 2.26
CA CYS A 116 -3.99 -40.15 3.49
C CYS A 116 -4.35 -41.46 4.18
N LYS A 117 -4.03 -41.54 5.47
CA LYS A 117 -4.46 -42.63 6.34
C LYS A 117 -4.85 -42.07 7.69
N ASN A 118 -6.08 -42.32 8.15
CA ASN A 118 -6.62 -41.75 9.40
C ASN A 118 -6.43 -40.22 9.48
N GLY A 119 -6.67 -39.51 8.37
CA GLY A 119 -6.51 -38.05 8.28
C GLY A 119 -5.06 -37.54 8.27
N LYS A 120 -4.06 -38.41 8.34
CA LYS A 120 -2.63 -38.04 8.24
C LYS A 120 -2.10 -38.34 6.83
N GLY A 121 -1.47 -37.34 6.23
CA GLY A 121 -0.87 -37.45 4.90
C GLY A 121 0.61 -37.80 4.94
N SER A 122 1.01 -38.77 4.12
CA SER A 122 2.42 -38.98 3.74
C SER A 122 2.63 -38.43 2.34
N HIS A 123 3.55 -37.49 2.17
CA HIS A 123 3.85 -36.90 0.86
C HIS A 123 4.62 -37.88 -0.03
N GLY A 124 4.29 -37.88 -1.31
CA GLY A 124 5.00 -38.60 -2.36
C GLY A 124 5.09 -37.74 -3.61
N ALA A 125 5.98 -38.14 -4.52
CA ALA A 125 6.19 -37.46 -5.78
C ALA A 125 6.22 -38.47 -6.93
N CYS A 126 5.61 -38.08 -8.04
CA CYS A 126 5.71 -38.78 -9.30
C CYS A 126 7.14 -38.72 -9.85
N SER A 127 7.52 -39.74 -10.63
CA SER A 127 8.79 -39.73 -11.36
C SER A 127 8.84 -38.56 -12.36
N SER A 128 10.05 -38.17 -12.75
CA SER A 128 10.28 -37.03 -13.65
C SER A 128 9.44 -37.11 -14.93
N GLY A 129 8.74 -36.02 -15.26
CA GLY A 129 7.86 -35.90 -16.43
C GLY A 129 6.47 -36.54 -16.26
N MET A 130 6.07 -36.90 -15.04
CA MET A 130 4.74 -37.43 -14.74
C MET A 130 4.01 -36.53 -13.74
N ASN A 131 2.70 -36.37 -13.93
CA ASN A 131 1.82 -35.64 -13.02
C ASN A 131 0.84 -36.60 -12.37
N PHE A 132 0.46 -36.31 -11.13
CA PHE A 132 -0.53 -37.10 -10.41
C PHE A 132 -1.94 -36.81 -10.95
N ASN A 133 -2.66 -37.85 -11.34
CA ASN A 133 -4.04 -37.76 -11.76
C ASN A 133 -4.98 -38.16 -10.60
N PRO A 134 -5.76 -37.22 -10.03
CA PRO A 134 -6.63 -37.50 -8.89
C PRO A 134 -7.83 -38.39 -9.20
N ASN A 135 -8.20 -38.57 -10.48
CA ASN A 135 -9.30 -39.44 -10.89
C ASN A 135 -8.86 -40.91 -10.94
N THR A 136 -7.67 -41.16 -11.50
CA THR A 136 -7.11 -42.53 -11.59
C THR A 136 -6.28 -42.91 -10.38
N LYS A 137 -5.95 -41.95 -9.50
CA LYS A 137 -5.09 -42.14 -8.32
C LYS A 137 -3.68 -42.62 -8.67
N ASN A 138 -3.16 -42.21 -9.83
CA ASN A 138 -1.88 -42.66 -10.37
C ASN A 138 -1.10 -41.53 -11.05
N CYS A 139 0.22 -41.69 -11.12
CA CYS A 139 1.09 -40.81 -11.91
C CYS A 139 0.95 -41.16 -13.41
N ILE A 140 0.63 -40.16 -14.22
CA ILE A 140 0.42 -40.33 -15.66
C ILE A 140 1.35 -39.38 -16.40
N ARG A 141 2.07 -39.91 -17.39
CA ARG A 141 2.90 -39.11 -18.30
C ARG A 141 2.00 -38.22 -19.15
N ASN A 142 2.38 -36.95 -19.32
CA ASN A 142 1.61 -35.95 -20.07
C ASN A 142 0.18 -35.71 -19.55
N TYR A 143 -0.14 -36.07 -18.29
CA TYR A 143 -1.38 -35.62 -17.69
C TYR A 143 -1.31 -34.10 -17.45
N THR A 144 -2.20 -33.35 -18.10
CA THR A 144 -2.29 -31.91 -17.92
C THR A 144 -2.86 -31.61 -16.54
N CYS A 145 -2.12 -30.85 -15.75
CA CYS A 145 -2.50 -30.38 -14.43
C CYS A 145 -2.25 -28.87 -14.37
N GLU A 146 -3.22 -28.14 -13.83
CA GLU A 146 -3.13 -26.69 -13.63
C GLU A 146 -3.52 -26.37 -12.19
N VAL A 147 -2.55 -25.89 -11.40
CA VAL A 147 -2.81 -25.33 -10.07
C VAL A 147 -3.25 -23.89 -10.27
N LYS A 148 -4.57 -23.66 -10.21
CA LYS A 148 -5.17 -22.34 -10.46
C LYS A 148 -5.31 -21.48 -9.22
N ILE A 149 -5.49 -22.13 -8.07
CA ILE A 149 -5.75 -21.49 -6.78
C ILE A 149 -4.94 -22.25 -5.73
N LEU A 150 -4.09 -21.54 -5.00
CA LEU A 150 -3.37 -22.04 -3.85
C LEU A 150 -4.23 -21.93 -2.59
N PRO A 151 -3.98 -22.76 -1.57
CA PRO A 151 -4.70 -22.67 -0.30
C PRO A 151 -4.67 -21.27 0.33
N GLU A 152 -3.54 -20.59 0.29
CA GLU A 152 -3.32 -19.27 0.89
C GLU A 152 -3.78 -18.08 0.03
N ASP A 153 -4.33 -18.32 -1.17
CA ASP A 153 -4.81 -17.23 -2.02
C ASP A 153 -6.01 -16.52 -1.39
N TYR A 154 -6.05 -15.20 -1.52
CA TYR A 154 -7.18 -14.39 -1.05
C TYR A 154 -8.51 -14.90 -1.58
N CYS A 155 -8.58 -15.29 -2.86
CA CYS A 155 -9.81 -15.80 -3.45
C CYS A 155 -10.09 -17.28 -3.18
N ASN A 156 -9.27 -17.94 -2.34
CA ASN A 156 -9.66 -19.16 -1.63
C ASN A 156 -10.25 -18.86 -0.23
N ILE A 157 -9.77 -17.79 0.42
CA ILE A 157 -9.98 -17.49 1.85
C ILE A 157 -11.15 -16.53 2.08
N VAL A 158 -11.20 -15.45 1.32
CA VAL A 158 -12.09 -14.31 1.51
C VAL A 158 -13.39 -14.51 0.69
N PRO A 159 -14.58 -14.26 1.27
CA PRO A 159 -15.84 -14.35 0.54
C PRO A 159 -15.89 -13.42 -0.68
N ASP A 160 -16.63 -13.83 -1.71
CA ASP A 160 -16.84 -13.00 -2.88
C ASP A 160 -17.54 -11.67 -2.48
N GLY A 161 -17.10 -10.56 -3.06
CA GLY A 161 -17.63 -9.23 -2.76
C GLY A 161 -17.03 -8.53 -1.53
N VAL A 162 -16.19 -9.21 -0.74
CA VAL A 162 -15.47 -8.57 0.37
C VAL A 162 -14.23 -7.85 -0.17
N PHE A 163 -14.09 -6.59 0.21
CA PHE A 163 -12.92 -5.78 -0.13
C PHE A 163 -11.75 -6.02 0.84
N ILE A 164 -10.55 -6.07 0.27
CA ILE A 164 -9.27 -6.34 0.93
C ILE A 164 -8.36 -5.13 0.71
N LYS A 165 -7.86 -4.53 1.79
CA LYS A 165 -6.92 -3.41 1.71
C LYS A 165 -5.61 -3.87 1.07
N VAL A 166 -5.12 -3.08 0.11
CA VAL A 166 -3.76 -3.27 -0.41
C VAL A 166 -2.75 -2.73 0.61
N PRO A 167 -1.79 -3.55 1.08
CA PRO A 167 -0.75 -3.06 1.98
C PRO A 167 0.03 -1.90 1.35
N ASN A 168 0.39 -0.90 2.16
CA ASN A 168 1.15 0.28 1.74
C ASN A 168 0.46 1.17 0.69
N SER A 169 -0.84 0.97 0.45
CA SER A 169 -1.65 1.89 -0.35
C SER A 169 -2.81 2.42 0.50
N CYS A 170 -3.00 3.73 0.48
CA CYS A 170 -4.14 4.34 1.17
C CYS A 170 -5.42 4.25 0.37
N ASN A 171 -5.34 4.28 -0.96
CA ASN A 171 -6.51 4.35 -1.83
C ASN A 171 -6.87 3.00 -2.48
N ALA A 172 -5.93 2.05 -2.61
CA ALA A 172 -6.18 0.79 -3.31
C ALA A 172 -6.79 -0.31 -2.43
N TYR A 173 -7.67 -1.09 -3.05
CA TYR A 173 -8.25 -2.31 -2.51
C TYR A 173 -8.31 -3.41 -3.57
N GLN A 174 -8.62 -4.62 -3.13
CA GLN A 174 -8.86 -5.77 -3.99
C GLN A 174 -10.18 -6.42 -3.59
N MET A 175 -10.81 -7.15 -4.50
CA MET A 175 -12.02 -7.90 -4.25
C MET A 175 -11.95 -9.23 -4.98
N CYS A 176 -12.41 -10.29 -4.33
CA CYS A 176 -12.58 -11.57 -5.00
C CYS A 176 -13.96 -11.65 -5.64
N TRP A 177 -14.01 -12.12 -6.88
CA TRP A 177 -15.25 -12.42 -7.59
C TRP A 177 -15.09 -13.69 -8.40
N HIS A 178 -15.86 -14.73 -8.07
CA HIS A 178 -15.79 -16.05 -8.72
C HIS A 178 -14.38 -16.65 -8.76
N GLY A 179 -13.58 -16.42 -7.71
CA GLY A 179 -12.21 -16.93 -7.61
C GLY A 179 -11.15 -16.05 -8.30
N GLU A 180 -11.54 -14.95 -8.95
CA GLU A 180 -10.62 -13.99 -9.56
C GLU A 180 -10.40 -12.79 -8.64
N LEU A 181 -9.14 -12.34 -8.54
CA LEU A 181 -8.77 -11.16 -7.77
C LEU A 181 -8.89 -9.92 -8.66
N ILE A 182 -9.82 -9.04 -8.32
CA ILE A 182 -10.07 -7.79 -9.01
C ILE A 182 -9.44 -6.66 -8.20
N ASN A 183 -8.64 -5.82 -8.85
CA ASN A 183 -8.06 -4.63 -8.22
C ASN A 183 -9.01 -3.44 -8.38
N GLY A 184 -9.05 -2.57 -7.37
CA GLY A 184 -9.81 -1.33 -7.41
C GLY A 184 -9.14 -0.23 -6.61
N THR A 185 -9.62 0.99 -6.82
CA THR A 185 -9.20 2.20 -6.13
C THR A 185 -10.43 2.91 -5.61
N CYS A 186 -10.27 3.57 -4.46
CA CYS A 186 -11.31 4.44 -3.96
C CYS A 186 -11.47 5.65 -4.89
N PRO A 187 -12.70 6.15 -5.07
CA PRO A 187 -12.92 7.33 -5.90
C PRO A 187 -12.18 8.54 -5.30
N ASP A 188 -11.67 9.41 -6.17
CA ASP A 188 -11.02 10.66 -5.80
C ASP A 188 -9.90 10.51 -4.75
N THR A 189 -9.99 11.28 -3.66
CA THR A 189 -9.04 11.34 -2.54
C THR A 189 -9.45 10.46 -1.36
N PHE A 190 -10.48 9.61 -1.51
CA PHE A 190 -10.92 8.74 -0.42
C PHE A 190 -9.88 7.65 -0.14
N TYR A 191 -9.74 7.29 1.13
CA TYR A 191 -8.87 6.19 1.55
C TYR A 191 -9.72 4.96 1.84
N PHE A 192 -9.19 3.79 1.50
CA PHE A 192 -9.85 2.53 1.78
C PHE A 192 -9.79 2.23 3.28
N ASN A 193 -10.96 2.27 3.92
CA ASN A 193 -11.15 1.93 5.32
C ASN A 193 -11.41 0.43 5.45
N ALA A 194 -10.35 -0.34 5.70
CA ALA A 194 -10.44 -1.79 5.88
C ALA A 194 -11.47 -2.21 6.93
N PHE A 195 -11.57 -1.48 8.05
CA PHE A 195 -12.49 -1.83 9.14
C PHE A 195 -13.96 -1.74 8.71
N LYS A 196 -14.30 -0.75 7.88
CA LYS A 196 -15.65 -0.58 7.31
C LYS A 196 -15.86 -1.40 6.04
N GLY A 197 -14.78 -1.74 5.33
CA GLY A 197 -14.84 -2.38 4.02
C GLY A 197 -15.31 -1.44 2.91
N ASP A 198 -15.04 -0.14 3.03
CA ASP A 198 -15.47 0.86 2.04
C ASP A 198 -14.49 2.05 2.03
N CYS A 199 -14.66 2.93 1.04
CA CYS A 199 -13.95 4.18 0.92
C CYS A 199 -14.47 5.20 1.94
N ASP A 200 -13.55 5.86 2.63
CA ASP A 200 -13.84 6.82 3.69
C ASP A 200 -12.92 8.04 3.58
N TYR A 201 -13.27 9.12 4.26
CA TYR A 201 -12.45 10.32 4.28
C TYR A 201 -11.06 10.00 4.87
N PRO A 202 -9.97 10.58 4.34
CA PRO A 202 -8.62 10.36 4.84
C PRO A 202 -8.47 10.53 6.36
N THR A 203 -9.18 11.49 6.95
CA THR A 203 -9.18 11.76 8.40
C THR A 203 -9.73 10.60 9.25
N ASN A 204 -10.48 9.67 8.64
CA ASN A 204 -11.09 8.52 9.30
C ASN A 204 -10.30 7.22 9.10
N VAL A 205 -9.19 7.26 8.35
CA VAL A 205 -8.37 6.09 8.04
C VAL A 205 -6.95 6.35 8.52
N ASP A 206 -6.48 5.52 9.46
CA ASP A 206 -5.07 5.52 9.86
C ASP A 206 -4.24 4.90 8.73
N CYS A 207 -3.73 5.75 7.86
CA CYS A 207 -2.95 5.35 6.71
C CYS A 207 -1.69 6.19 6.60
N MET A 208 -0.55 5.54 6.81
CA MET A 208 0.74 6.07 6.45
C MET A 208 1.07 5.52 5.06
N GLU A 209 1.01 6.36 4.03
CA GLU A 209 1.64 6.01 2.77
C GLU A 209 3.12 5.80 3.06
N THR A 210 3.56 4.55 2.98
CA THR A 210 4.98 4.30 2.73
C THR A 210 5.18 4.57 1.26
N THR A 211 5.22 5.85 0.91
CA THR A 211 5.75 6.31 -0.37
C THR A 211 7.12 5.64 -0.50
N THR A 212 7.21 4.64 -1.37
CA THR A 212 8.48 3.97 -1.70
C THR A 212 9.46 4.91 -2.41
N LEU A 213 9.03 6.15 -2.65
CA LEU A 213 9.90 7.29 -2.74
C LEU A 213 9.87 7.96 -1.36
N ALA A 214 10.79 7.58 -0.46
CA ALA A 214 11.22 8.59 0.51
C ALA A 214 11.48 9.87 -0.31
N PRO A 215 10.96 11.05 0.08
CA PRO A 215 11.33 12.29 -0.57
C PRO A 215 12.85 12.22 -0.70
N LYS A 216 13.39 12.39 -1.93
CA LYS A 216 14.84 12.44 -2.09
C LYS A 216 15.27 13.63 -1.24
N ILE A 217 15.69 13.35 0.00
CA ILE A 217 16.14 14.37 0.94
C ILE A 217 17.22 15.11 0.18
N PRO A 218 17.04 16.41 -0.11
CA PRO A 218 18.09 17.17 -0.77
C PRO A 218 19.37 16.94 0.03
N GLU A 219 20.49 16.59 -0.63
CA GLU A 219 21.73 16.18 0.08
C GLU A 219 22.25 17.25 1.07
N ASN A 220 21.78 18.49 0.92
CA ASN A 220 22.08 19.64 1.75
C ASN A 220 21.14 19.83 2.95
N LEU A 221 20.05 19.08 3.05
CA LEU A 221 19.08 19.19 4.14
C LEU A 221 19.62 18.45 5.38
N LYS A 222 20.12 19.21 6.35
CA LYS A 222 20.67 18.66 7.61
C LYS A 222 20.06 19.37 8.81
N CYS A 223 19.68 18.59 9.81
CA CYS A 223 19.35 19.14 11.13
C CYS A 223 20.61 19.69 11.79
N THR A 224 20.56 20.97 12.19
CA THR A 224 21.63 21.61 12.97
C THR A 224 21.43 21.46 14.48
N LYS A 225 20.20 21.11 14.91
CA LYS A 225 19.81 20.97 16.30
C LYS A 225 18.71 19.91 16.44
N ALA A 226 18.70 19.15 17.53
CA ALA A 226 17.60 18.25 17.87
C ALA A 226 16.40 19.04 18.43
N GLY A 227 15.19 18.51 18.25
CA GLY A 227 13.94 19.09 18.75
C GLY A 227 13.38 20.23 17.90
N VAL A 228 13.91 20.46 16.70
CA VAL A 228 13.42 21.49 15.77
C VAL A 228 12.68 20.87 14.59
N PHE A 229 11.86 21.68 13.93
CA PHE A 229 11.22 21.34 12.68
C PHE A 229 11.85 22.12 11.53
N ILE A 230 12.04 21.46 10.39
CA ILE A 230 12.59 22.07 9.17
C ILE A 230 11.72 21.69 7.97
N SER A 231 11.68 22.53 6.94
CA SER A 231 11.00 22.19 5.68
C SER A 231 11.66 20.98 5.02
N ASP A 232 10.89 20.18 4.28
CA ASP A 232 11.44 19.06 3.52
C ASP A 232 12.21 19.48 2.25
N GLY A 233 12.10 20.74 1.85
CA GLY A 233 12.78 21.30 0.68
C GLY A 233 12.21 20.85 -0.68
N VAL A 234 11.05 20.18 -0.69
CA VAL A 234 10.43 19.60 -1.89
C VAL A 234 8.98 20.09 -2.03
N SER A 235 8.23 20.11 -0.94
CA SER A 235 6.83 20.46 -0.90
C SER A 235 6.56 21.57 0.10
N CYS A 236 5.50 22.34 -0.14
CA CYS A 236 5.14 23.41 0.81
C CYS A 236 4.41 22.89 2.05
N ASN A 237 3.85 21.68 2.04
CA ASN A 237 3.22 21.06 3.20
C ASN A 237 4.15 20.12 3.97
N GLY A 238 5.25 19.65 3.39
CA GLY A 238 6.14 18.69 4.02
C GLY A 238 7.23 19.29 4.92
N TYR A 239 7.55 18.56 5.98
CA TYR A 239 8.55 18.94 6.97
C TYR A 239 9.25 17.74 7.59
N TYR A 240 10.35 17.98 8.30
CA TYR A 240 11.02 17.01 9.15
C TYR A 240 11.08 17.46 10.60
N TYR A 241 10.80 16.55 11.52
CA TYR A 241 11.18 16.69 12.93
C TYR A 241 12.56 16.09 13.17
N CYS A 242 13.47 16.90 13.71
CA CYS A 242 14.84 16.53 14.02
C CYS A 242 14.90 15.81 15.39
N LYS A 243 14.73 14.49 15.41
CA LYS A 243 14.74 13.71 16.67
C LYS A 243 16.17 13.38 17.09
N GLY A 244 16.58 13.89 18.26
CA GLY A 244 17.87 13.54 18.86
C GLY A 244 17.83 12.18 19.55
N HIS A 245 18.93 11.43 19.42
CA HIS A 245 19.16 10.16 20.10
C HIS A 245 20.26 10.30 21.17
N SER A 246 20.31 9.36 22.11
CA SER A 246 21.26 9.38 23.24
C SER A 246 22.73 9.25 22.83
N ASP A 247 22.98 8.75 21.62
CA ASP A 247 24.30 8.64 20.99
C ASP A 247 24.76 9.95 20.30
N GLY A 248 23.94 11.00 20.35
CA GLY A 248 24.21 12.28 19.70
C GLY A 248 23.80 12.33 18.23
N ASN A 249 23.25 11.24 17.66
CA ASN A 249 22.74 11.23 16.31
C ASN A 249 21.38 11.93 16.22
N ILE A 250 21.10 12.55 15.07
CA ILE A 250 19.80 13.16 14.78
C ILE A 250 19.15 12.39 13.64
N GLU A 251 17.96 11.86 13.92
CA GLU A 251 17.09 11.20 12.95
C GLU A 251 16.08 12.20 12.40
N LEU A 252 15.86 12.16 11.09
CA LEU A 252 14.85 12.95 10.39
C LEU A 252 13.55 12.15 10.33
N ILE A 253 12.48 12.65 10.96
CA ILE A 253 11.14 12.07 10.85
C ILE A 253 10.31 12.96 9.95
N HIS A 254 9.92 12.46 8.77
CA HIS A 254 9.09 13.21 7.83
C HIS A 254 7.65 13.32 8.34
N GLY A 255 7.02 14.46 8.07
CA GLY A 255 5.61 14.72 8.31
C GLY A 255 5.09 15.72 7.29
N GLU A 256 3.76 15.82 7.22
CA GLU A 256 3.07 16.72 6.30
C GLU A 256 1.99 17.50 7.04
N CYS A 257 1.85 18.77 6.68
CA CYS A 257 0.77 19.61 7.15
C CYS A 257 -0.58 19.12 6.60
N PRO A 258 -1.68 19.31 7.35
CA PRO A 258 -3.03 18.95 6.90
C PRO A 258 -3.44 19.66 5.61
N PHE A 259 -4.51 19.18 4.97
CA PHE A 259 -5.10 19.76 3.76
C PHE A 259 -5.20 21.29 3.81
N GLU A 260 -4.80 21.96 2.72
CA GLU A 260 -4.79 23.43 2.54
C GLU A 260 -3.86 24.20 3.49
N ARG A 261 -2.91 23.51 4.15
CA ARG A 261 -1.92 24.12 5.04
C ARG A 261 -0.49 23.84 4.60
N PHE A 262 0.34 24.86 4.75
CA PHE A 262 1.77 24.81 4.46
C PHE A 262 2.57 24.96 5.74
N PHE A 263 3.74 24.32 5.73
CA PHE A 263 4.67 24.33 6.84
C PHE A 263 5.45 25.64 6.85
N ASP A 264 5.31 26.39 7.94
CA ASP A 264 6.15 27.54 8.28
C ASP A 264 7.22 27.08 9.28
N PRO A 265 8.52 27.11 8.92
CA PRO A 265 9.61 26.76 9.83
C PRO A 265 9.82 27.76 10.98
N SER A 266 9.12 28.90 10.97
CA SER A 266 9.17 29.91 12.02
C SER A 266 8.51 29.40 13.32
N ASN A 267 8.87 29.99 14.46
CA ASN A 267 8.23 29.73 15.77
C ASN A 267 8.07 28.23 16.13
N ASP A 268 9.16 27.45 16.03
CA ASP A 268 9.18 26.00 16.31
C ASP A 268 8.34 25.13 15.36
N GLY A 269 7.92 25.65 14.20
CA GLY A 269 7.22 24.90 13.16
C GLY A 269 5.71 24.93 13.32
N GLU A 270 5.01 25.55 12.36
CA GLU A 270 3.55 25.65 12.36
C GLU A 270 2.96 25.33 10.99
N CYS A 271 1.78 24.69 10.96
CA CYS A 271 1.00 24.50 9.74
C CYS A 271 0.01 25.66 9.55
N VAL A 272 0.38 26.64 8.74
CA VAL A 272 -0.41 27.85 8.47
C VAL A 272 -1.20 27.71 7.17
N LEU A 273 -2.17 28.60 6.93
CA LEU A 273 -2.90 28.61 5.67
C LEU A 273 -1.94 28.87 4.51
N ARG A 274 -2.12 28.17 3.39
CA ARG A 274 -1.26 28.30 2.21
C ARG A 274 -1.22 29.71 1.59
N THR A 275 -2.24 30.54 1.82
CA THR A 275 -2.27 31.96 1.44
C THR A 275 -1.43 32.84 2.38
N ASN A 276 -1.13 32.38 3.59
CA ASN A 276 -0.47 33.16 4.64
C ASN A 276 1.04 32.93 4.73
N ILE A 277 1.63 32.12 3.85
CA ILE A 277 3.07 31.84 3.87
C ILE A 277 3.64 31.78 2.45
N THR A 278 4.75 32.48 2.26
CA THR A 278 5.57 32.37 1.05
C THR A 278 6.29 31.03 1.08
N CYS A 279 6.24 30.29 -0.02
CA CYS A 279 6.93 29.02 -0.14
C CYS A 279 7.40 28.80 -1.59
N PRO A 280 8.70 28.61 -1.82
CA PRO A 280 9.28 28.44 -3.16
C PRO A 280 9.23 26.99 -3.66
N TYR A 281 8.65 26.07 -2.89
CA TYR A 281 8.56 24.65 -3.22
C TYR A 281 7.22 24.32 -3.89
N ASN A 282 6.89 23.03 -4.06
CA ASN A 282 5.64 22.64 -4.70
C ASN A 282 4.41 23.15 -3.89
N ARG A 283 3.74 24.19 -4.42
CA ARG A 283 2.49 24.75 -3.90
C ARG A 283 1.23 24.04 -4.43
N CYS A 284 1.36 23.14 -5.40
CA CYS A 284 0.26 22.32 -5.92
C CYS A 284 -0.03 21.08 -5.08
N VAL A 285 0.80 20.79 -4.07
CA VAL A 285 0.50 19.73 -3.10
C VAL A 285 -0.88 19.90 -2.50
N THR A 286 -1.61 18.79 -2.39
CA THR A 286 -3.02 18.72 -1.98
C THR A 286 -4.06 19.35 -2.94
N LEU A 287 -3.66 19.90 -4.10
CA LEU A 287 -4.57 20.46 -5.10
C LEU A 287 -4.69 19.60 -6.36
N GLY A 288 -5.76 19.81 -7.12
CA GLY A 288 -5.87 19.33 -8.49
C GLY A 288 -6.39 17.90 -8.64
N TYR A 289 -6.99 17.33 -7.59
CA TYR A 289 -7.40 15.91 -7.55
C TYR A 289 -8.81 15.65 -8.12
N HIS A 290 -9.71 16.64 -8.10
CA HIS A 290 -11.07 16.52 -8.67
C HIS A 290 -11.21 17.25 -10.02
N ASN A 291 -10.52 18.38 -10.15
CA ASN A 291 -10.44 19.23 -11.32
C ASN A 291 -9.13 20.02 -11.26
N ILE A 292 -8.73 20.64 -12.37
CA ILE A 292 -7.61 21.59 -12.35
C ILE A 292 -7.91 22.67 -11.31
N GLN A 293 -6.99 22.86 -10.39
CA GLN A 293 -7.01 23.93 -9.39
C GLN A 293 -5.78 24.81 -9.59
N LEU A 294 -5.84 26.01 -9.04
CA LEU A 294 -4.87 27.06 -9.25
C LEU A 294 -4.19 27.42 -7.93
N ALA A 295 -2.90 27.72 -7.97
CA ALA A 295 -2.12 28.14 -6.81
C ALA A 295 -1.41 29.45 -7.11
N ASN A 296 -1.32 30.37 -6.15
CA ASN A 296 -0.44 31.53 -6.23
C ASN A 296 0.98 31.09 -6.55
N ILE A 297 1.66 31.88 -7.37
CA ILE A 297 3.12 31.82 -7.54
C ILE A 297 3.74 32.66 -6.43
N ASP A 298 4.82 32.18 -5.82
CA ASP A 298 5.58 32.98 -4.86
C ASP A 298 6.39 34.10 -5.56
N ASP A 299 6.66 35.20 -4.86
CA ASP A 299 7.49 36.32 -5.34
C ASP A 299 7.02 37.04 -6.63
N ASP A 300 5.75 36.89 -7.03
CA ASP A 300 5.25 37.51 -8.27
C ASP A 300 4.34 38.74 -8.03
N GLY A 301 3.99 39.03 -6.77
CA GLY A 301 3.03 40.07 -6.42
C GLY A 301 1.58 39.67 -6.72
N CYS A 302 1.27 38.38 -6.66
CA CYS A 302 -0.03 37.77 -6.91
C CYS A 302 -0.51 38.01 -8.34
N ARG A 303 0.39 37.90 -9.34
CA ARG A 303 0.09 38.24 -10.75
C ARG A 303 -0.15 37.03 -11.64
N GLY A 304 0.29 35.87 -11.22
CA GLY A 304 0.11 34.62 -11.92
C GLY A 304 -0.22 33.49 -10.97
N PHE A 305 -0.41 32.33 -11.57
CA PHE A 305 -0.80 31.11 -10.88
C PHE A 305 -0.21 29.88 -11.56
N TRP A 306 0.02 28.86 -10.75
CA TRP A 306 0.28 27.50 -11.21
C TRP A 306 -1.04 26.81 -11.56
N LEU A 307 -1.02 26.00 -12.61
CA LEU A 307 -2.05 25.02 -12.93
C LEU A 307 -1.67 23.72 -12.20
N CYS A 308 -2.54 23.26 -11.32
CA CYS A 308 -2.32 22.09 -10.48
C CYS A 308 -3.24 20.94 -10.90
N GLN A 309 -2.65 19.76 -11.10
CA GLN A 309 -3.37 18.51 -11.32
C GLN A 309 -2.65 17.39 -10.57
N GLU A 310 -3.39 16.59 -9.82
CA GLU A 310 -2.86 15.45 -9.04
C GLU A 310 -1.68 15.82 -8.13
N GLY A 311 -1.74 16.98 -7.46
CA GLY A 311 -0.67 17.44 -6.57
C GLY A 311 0.55 18.07 -7.26
N GLU A 312 0.59 18.07 -8.59
CA GLU A 312 1.74 18.47 -9.39
C GLU A 312 1.49 19.75 -10.19
N ILE A 313 2.57 20.48 -10.47
CA ILE A 313 2.55 21.66 -11.34
C ILE A 313 2.54 21.20 -12.80
N ILE A 314 1.43 21.42 -13.50
CA ILE A 314 1.29 21.10 -14.93
C ILE A 314 1.46 22.31 -15.85
N GLY A 315 1.51 23.53 -15.28
CA GLY A 315 1.76 24.74 -16.05
C GLY A 315 1.74 26.01 -15.22
N ARG A 316 2.09 27.14 -15.84
CA ARG A 316 2.04 28.49 -15.26
C ARG A 316 1.30 29.44 -16.19
N THR A 317 0.61 30.40 -15.63
CA THR A 317 -0.06 31.46 -16.39
C THR A 317 -0.07 32.76 -15.59
N GLU A 318 -0.03 33.89 -16.31
CA GLU A 318 -0.20 35.22 -15.73
C GLU A 318 -1.63 35.72 -15.96
N CYS A 319 -2.15 36.46 -15.00
CA CYS A 319 -3.44 37.11 -15.13
C CYS A 319 -3.41 38.18 -16.23
N PRO A 320 -4.45 38.26 -17.08
CA PRO A 320 -4.49 39.20 -18.18
C PRO A 320 -4.54 40.65 -17.68
N ASN A 321 -4.04 41.59 -18.50
CA ASN A 321 -4.13 43.03 -18.24
C ASN A 321 -3.57 43.49 -16.87
N GLY A 322 -2.61 42.76 -16.30
CA GLY A 322 -1.98 43.10 -15.02
C GLY A 322 -2.89 42.91 -13.81
N MET A 323 -3.98 42.14 -13.95
CA MET A 323 -4.88 41.73 -12.87
C MET A 323 -4.16 40.87 -11.83
N TYR A 324 -4.81 40.68 -10.68
CA TYR A 324 -4.29 39.91 -9.56
C TYR A 324 -4.97 38.55 -9.48
N PHE A 325 -4.23 37.49 -9.17
CA PHE A 325 -4.79 36.17 -8.93
C PHE A 325 -5.25 36.02 -7.48
N ASP A 326 -6.55 35.80 -7.28
CA ASP A 326 -7.14 35.44 -5.99
C ASP A 326 -7.23 33.92 -5.89
N GLU A 327 -6.37 33.33 -5.06
CA GLU A 327 -6.30 31.88 -4.85
C GLU A 327 -7.51 31.32 -4.10
N LEU A 328 -8.20 32.09 -3.26
CA LEU A 328 -9.43 31.60 -2.61
C LEU A 328 -10.61 31.57 -3.59
N LEU A 329 -10.68 32.53 -4.50
CA LEU A 329 -11.70 32.61 -5.54
C LEU A 329 -11.34 31.83 -6.81
N GLN A 330 -10.09 31.34 -6.91
CA GLN A 330 -9.57 30.60 -8.07
C GLN A 330 -9.73 31.36 -9.39
N LEU A 331 -9.54 32.70 -9.38
CA LEU A 331 -9.73 33.55 -10.57
C LEU A 331 -8.87 34.82 -10.54
N CYS A 332 -8.72 35.45 -11.70
CA CYS A 332 -8.10 36.76 -11.81
C CYS A 332 -9.13 37.87 -11.51
N THR A 333 -8.75 38.80 -10.64
CA THR A 333 -9.56 39.96 -10.23
C THR A 333 -8.84 41.28 -10.48
N HIS A 334 -9.60 42.35 -10.66
CA HIS A 334 -9.08 43.72 -10.72
C HIS A 334 -8.78 44.29 -9.33
N GLU A 335 -9.32 43.67 -8.28
CA GLU A 335 -9.03 44.04 -6.90
C GLU A 335 -7.60 43.62 -6.52
N VAL A 336 -6.93 44.46 -5.74
CA VAL A 336 -5.57 44.20 -5.31
C VAL A 336 -5.55 43.03 -4.32
N VAL A 337 -4.94 41.92 -4.70
CA VAL A 337 -4.68 40.76 -3.83
C VAL A 337 -3.27 40.90 -3.24
N ASN A 338 -3.16 40.79 -1.91
CA ASN A 338 -1.92 40.95 -1.16
C ASN A 338 -1.68 39.77 -0.20
N TYR A 339 -1.86 38.55 -0.67
CA TYR A 339 -1.54 37.38 0.14
C TYR A 339 -0.04 37.30 0.42
N PRO A 340 0.39 37.00 1.66
CA PRO A 340 1.79 36.69 1.95
C PRO A 340 2.37 35.61 1.03
N ALA A 341 1.54 34.65 0.59
CA ALA A 341 1.89 33.61 -0.35
C ALA A 341 2.62 34.05 -1.63
N CYS A 342 2.24 35.22 -2.16
CA CYS A 342 2.72 35.78 -3.42
C CYS A 342 3.37 37.15 -3.24
N ALA A 343 3.64 37.54 -1.98
CA ALA A 343 4.33 38.78 -1.69
C ALA A 343 5.72 38.77 -2.34
N LYS A 344 6.10 39.89 -2.94
CA LYS A 344 7.45 40.06 -3.48
C LYS A 344 8.47 40.12 -2.36
N LEU A 345 9.56 39.40 -2.51
CA LEU A 345 10.71 39.47 -1.63
C LEU A 345 11.33 40.86 -1.73
N ASP A 346 11.40 41.57 -0.60
CA ASP A 346 12.11 42.83 -0.53
C ASP A 346 13.62 42.57 -0.57
N THR A 347 14.22 42.79 -1.74
CA THR A 347 15.66 42.61 -1.99
C THR A 347 16.55 43.58 -1.21
N THR A 348 15.98 44.49 -0.41
CA THR A 348 16.75 45.47 0.37
C THR A 348 17.13 45.01 1.79
N LEU A 349 16.66 43.82 2.26
CA LEU A 349 16.82 43.39 3.66
C LEU A 349 17.54 42.04 3.89
N ARG A 350 18.40 41.55 2.98
CA ARG A 350 19.15 40.29 3.23
C ARG A 350 20.56 40.52 3.81
N PRO A 351 20.93 39.87 4.94
CA PRO A 351 22.32 39.55 5.25
C PRO A 351 22.80 38.43 4.33
N LEU A 352 23.89 38.69 3.60
CA LEU A 352 24.59 37.77 2.71
C LEU A 352 24.79 36.38 3.33
N THR A 353 24.19 35.34 2.73
CA THR A 353 24.80 34.00 2.69
C THR A 353 24.45 33.30 1.37
N GLY A 354 25.49 33.05 0.58
CA GLY A 354 25.59 32.00 -0.44
C GLY A 354 24.74 32.16 -1.70
N THR A 355 25.30 32.75 -2.74
CA THR A 355 24.86 32.62 -4.12
C THR A 355 25.21 31.23 -4.68
N THR A 356 24.34 30.66 -5.50
CA THR A 356 24.75 29.85 -6.65
C THR A 356 23.67 29.99 -7.71
N GLU A 357 24.03 30.69 -8.78
CA GLU A 357 23.24 30.84 -10.00
C GLU A 357 23.03 29.47 -10.64
N ILE A 358 21.79 29.13 -11.00
CA ILE A 358 21.51 28.06 -11.95
C ILE A 358 21.15 28.73 -13.27
N ILE A 359 22.15 28.77 -14.15
CA ILE A 359 21.94 28.97 -15.59
C ILE A 359 21.40 27.64 -16.13
N SER A 360 20.20 27.63 -16.69
CA SER A 360 19.82 26.62 -17.68
C SER A 360 19.15 27.30 -18.87
N THR A 361 19.96 27.59 -19.88
CA THR A 361 19.50 27.83 -21.25
C THR A 361 19.01 26.51 -21.83
N THR A 362 17.74 26.44 -22.24
CA THR A 362 17.33 25.59 -23.36
C THR A 362 16.14 26.26 -24.06
N GLU A 363 16.43 26.79 -25.24
CA GLU A 363 15.46 27.20 -26.23
C GLU A 363 14.71 25.95 -26.73
N TYR A 364 13.37 26.00 -26.74
CA TYR A 364 12.57 25.19 -27.66
C TYR A 364 11.92 26.14 -28.65
N SER A 365 12.46 26.11 -29.86
CA SER A 365 11.97 26.85 -31.02
C SER A 365 10.62 26.29 -31.46
N VAL A 366 9.70 27.23 -31.69
CA VAL A 366 8.46 27.08 -32.42
C VAL A 366 8.78 26.68 -33.86
N PHE A 367 8.28 25.53 -34.32
CA PHE A 367 8.11 25.26 -35.75
C PHE A 367 6.65 25.54 -36.12
N ASN A 368 6.44 26.58 -36.92
CA ASN A 368 5.25 26.81 -37.73
C ASN A 368 5.65 26.75 -39.22
N ASN A 369 4.67 26.32 -40.02
CA ASN A 369 4.61 26.17 -41.49
C ASN A 369 5.12 24.81 -42.00
N GLU A 370 4.35 24.02 -42.76
CA GLU A 370 3.35 24.36 -43.80
C GLU A 370 1.95 23.76 -43.61
#